data_AF-A0A8T6LVX7-F1
#
_entry.id   AF-A0A8T6LVX7-F1
#
_cell.length_a   1.000
_cell.length_b   1.000
_cell.length_c   1.000
_cell.angle_alpha   90.00
_cell.angle_beta   90.00
_cell.angle_gamma   90.00
#
_symmetry.space_group_name_H-M   'P 1'
#
loop_
_entity.id
_entity.type
_entity.pdbx_description
1 polymer ?
#
loop_
_entity_poly.entity_id
_entity_poly.type
_entity_poly.pdbx_seq_one_letter_code
_entity_poly.pdbx_strand_id
1 'polypeptide(L)' 'TVEELGEFAAAVTKGKPLTDCAEEMADILLLLMGHSLAMEIDLKAAFEDKYAKIMQRPSRQGRLGLRVTEYQPDE' A
#
# COMPACT_ATOMS: atom_id res chain seq x y z
N THR A 1 -2.34 12.10 -10.63
CA THR A 1 -2.99 11.98 -9.30
C THR A 1 -1.99 11.41 -8.30
N VAL A 2 -0.99 12.24 -7.93
CA VAL A 2 0.13 11.90 -7.02
C VAL A 2 0.10 12.78 -5.76
N GLU A 3 -0.87 13.68 -5.68
CA GLU A 3 -1.00 14.72 -4.65
C GLU A 3 -1.11 14.10 -3.25
N GLU A 4 -2.11 13.24 -3.01
CA GLU A 4 -2.31 12.55 -1.71
C GLU A 4 -1.08 11.73 -1.27
N LEU A 5 -0.35 11.12 -2.21
CA LEU A 5 0.89 10.43 -1.90
C LEU A 5 2.01 11.39 -1.46
N GLY A 6 2.05 12.59 -2.04
CA GLY A 6 2.97 13.65 -1.67
C GLY A 6 2.64 14.24 -0.30
N GLU A 7 1.35 14.44 -0.01
CA GLU A 7 0.87 14.94 1.28
C GLU A 7 1.10 13.93 2.40
N PHE A 8 0.79 12.65 2.18
CA PHE A 8 1.14 11.56 3.09
C PHE A 8 2.66 11.49 3.35
N ALA A 9 3.48 11.53 2.30
CA ALA A 9 4.94 11.51 2.45
C ALA A 9 5.45 12.72 3.25
N ALA A 10 4.87 13.90 3.04
CA ALA A 10 5.18 15.09 3.82
C ALA A 10 4.73 14.95 5.28
N ALA A 11 3.57 14.37 5.55
CA ALA A 11 3.06 14.14 6.90
C ALA A 11 4.00 13.23 7.70
N VAL A 12 4.43 12.12 7.09
CA VAL A 12 5.37 11.17 7.71
C VAL A 12 6.75 11.79 7.93
N THR A 13 7.33 12.43 6.92
CA THR A 13 8.70 12.98 7.00
C THR A 13 8.82 14.19 7.91
N LYS A 14 7.76 14.98 8.06
CA LYS A 14 7.71 16.13 8.98
C LYS A 14 7.29 15.75 10.39
N GLY A 15 7.03 14.47 10.67
CA GLY A 15 6.61 14.00 11.98
C GLY A 15 5.29 14.61 12.44
N LYS A 16 4.33 14.82 11.51
CA LYS A 16 2.99 15.27 11.86
C LYS A 16 2.31 14.26 12.81
N PRO A 17 1.26 14.67 13.55
CA PRO A 17 0.45 13.75 14.35
C PRO A 17 -0.05 12.55 13.54
N LEU A 18 -0.24 11.41 14.22
CA LEU A 18 -0.77 10.20 13.58
C LEU A 18 -2.18 10.39 13.02
N THR A 19 -2.96 11.34 13.56
CA THR A 19 -4.27 11.73 13.03
C THR A 19 -4.15 12.24 11.60
N ASP A 20 -3.20 13.12 11.36
CA ASP A 20 -2.96 13.70 10.03
C ASP A 20 -2.49 12.59 9.09
N CYS A 21 -1.53 11.76 9.52
CA CYS A 21 -1.10 10.61 8.71
C CYS A 21 -2.26 9.65 8.36
N ALA A 22 -3.23 9.48 9.26
CA ALA A 22 -4.38 8.62 9.02
C ALA A 22 -5.39 9.23 8.05
N GLU A 23 -5.57 10.56 8.06
CA GLU A 23 -6.37 11.30 7.09
C GLU A 23 -5.81 11.13 5.68
N GLU A 24 -4.52 11.41 5.50
CA GLU A 24 -3.82 11.27 4.22
C GLU A 24 -3.85 9.82 3.69
N MET A 25 -3.79 8.82 4.59
CA MET A 25 -3.96 7.41 4.22
C MET A 25 -5.39 7.11 3.72
N ALA A 26 -6.41 7.73 4.33
CA ALA A 26 -7.79 7.59 3.89
C ALA A 26 -7.99 8.24 2.51
N ASP A 27 -7.36 9.38 2.27
CA ASP A 27 -7.42 10.09 0.99
C ASP A 27 -6.77 9.26 -0.13
N ILE A 28 -5.63 8.62 0.13
CA ILE A 28 -5.01 7.66 -0.81
C ILE A 28 -5.97 6.50 -1.13
N LEU A 29 -6.68 5.97 -0.13
CA LEU A 29 -7.62 4.87 -0.34
C LEU A 29 -8.81 5.32 -1.19
N LEU A 30 -9.39 6.48 -0.88
CA LEU A 30 -10.49 7.06 -1.65
C LEU A 30 -10.08 7.34 -3.10
N LEU A 31 -8.87 7.87 -3.30
CA LEU A 31 -8.29 8.09 -4.61
C LEU A 31 -8.17 6.78 -5.41
N LEU A 32 -7.68 5.70 -4.77
CA LEU A 32 -7.56 4.39 -5.42
C LEU A 32 -8.95 3.83 -5.80
N MET A 33 -9.92 3.93 -4.90
CA MET A 33 -11.29 3.47 -5.15
C MET A 33 -11.93 4.27 -6.30
N GLY A 34 -11.76 5.60 -6.33
CA GLY A 34 -12.23 6.46 -7.42
C GLY A 34 -11.67 6.07 -8.79
N HIS A 35 -10.35 5.77 -8.87
CA HIS A 35 -9.76 5.27 -10.12
C HIS A 35 -10.32 3.90 -10.52
N SER A 36 -10.55 3.00 -9.56
CA SER A 36 -11.11 1.67 -9.87
C SER A 36 -12.49 1.78 -10.50
N LEU A 37 -13.33 2.70 -10.02
CA LEU A 37 -14.63 3.01 -10.61
C LEU A 37 -14.49 3.62 -12.01
N ALA A 38 -13.62 4.62 -12.17
CA ALA A 38 -13.42 5.30 -13.46
C ALA A 38 -12.84 4.39 -14.55
N MET A 39 -12.05 3.38 -14.16
CA MET A 39 -11.42 2.42 -15.06
C MET A 39 -12.19 1.12 -15.20
N GLU A 40 -13.35 0.98 -14.54
CA GLU A 40 -14.17 -0.24 -14.52
C GLU A 40 -13.39 -1.48 -14.06
N ILE A 41 -12.50 -1.30 -13.07
CA ILE A 41 -11.68 -2.37 -12.49
C ILE A 41 -12.39 -2.95 -11.27
N ASP A 42 -12.56 -4.28 -11.23
CA ASP A 42 -12.88 -4.98 -9.99
C ASP A 42 -11.66 -4.98 -9.05
N LEU A 43 -11.57 -3.92 -8.25
CA LEU A 43 -10.48 -3.71 -7.31
C LEU A 43 -10.37 -4.85 -6.29
N LYS A 44 -11.49 -5.46 -5.89
CA LYS A 44 -11.51 -6.55 -4.92
C LYS A 44 -10.87 -7.81 -5.52
N ALA A 45 -11.30 -8.20 -6.72
CA ALA A 45 -10.73 -9.35 -7.42
C ALA A 45 -9.22 -9.15 -7.67
N ALA A 46 -8.83 -7.96 -8.14
CA ALA A 46 -7.41 -7.62 -8.37
C ALA A 46 -6.58 -7.68 -7.07
N PHE A 47 -7.14 -7.21 -5.95
CA PHE A 47 -6.51 -7.30 -4.63
C PHE A 47 -6.37 -8.77 -4.18
N GLU A 48 -7.43 -9.58 -4.29
CA GLU A 48 -7.42 -10.99 -3.89
C GLU A 48 -6.42 -11.81 -4.70
N ASP A 49 -6.33 -11.60 -6.01
CA ASP A 49 -5.34 -12.23 -6.87
C ASP A 49 -3.91 -11.88 -6.45
N LYS A 50 -3.67 -10.62 -6.08
CA LYS A 50 -2.36 -10.17 -5.60
C LYS A 50 -2.07 -10.75 -4.22
N TYR A 51 -3.04 -10.75 -3.32
CA TYR A 51 -2.94 -11.27 -1.97
C TYR A 51 -2.60 -12.76 -1.98
N ALA A 52 -3.31 -13.57 -2.77
CA ALA A 52 -3.05 -14.99 -2.93
C ALA A 52 -1.61 -15.27 -3.39
N LYS A 53 -1.09 -14.48 -4.34
CA LYS A 53 0.31 -14.55 -4.80
C LYS A 53 1.30 -14.15 -3.71
N ILE A 54 0.99 -13.13 -2.91
CA ILE A 54 1.85 -12.66 -1.82
C ILE A 54 1.93 -13.71 -0.73
N MET A 55 0.81 -14.30 -0.31
CA MET A 55 0.76 -15.29 0.78
C MET A 55 1.56 -16.57 0.49
N GLN A 56 1.85 -16.87 -0.78
CA GLN A 56 2.70 -18.00 -1.18
C GLN A 56 4.20 -17.69 -1.09
N ARG A 57 4.59 -16.43 -0.91
CA ARG A 57 6.01 -16.04 -0.91
C ARG A 57 6.68 -16.47 0.40
N PRO A 58 7.97 -16.86 0.34
CA PRO A 58 8.74 -17.11 1.54
C PRO A 58 8.76 -15.85 2.40
N SER A 59 8.18 -15.93 3.59
CA SER A 59 8.21 -14.83 4.55
C SER A 59 9.49 -14.89 5.36
N ARG A 60 10.10 -13.72 5.61
CA ARG A 60 11.22 -13.59 6.54
C ARG A 60 10.82 -12.62 7.64
N GLN A 61 11.11 -12.99 8.88
CA GLN A 61 10.90 -12.12 10.03
C GLN A 61 12.01 -11.06 10.05
N GLY A 62 11.65 -9.82 9.72
CA GLY A 62 12.56 -8.68 9.80
C GLY A 62 12.40 -7.92 11.12
N ARG A 63 13.24 -6.90 11.34
CA ARG A 63 13.24 -6.05 12.55
C ARG A 63 11.89 -5.36 12.83
N LEU A 64 11.03 -5.22 11.82
CA LEU A 64 9.71 -4.57 11.89
C LEU A 64 8.53 -5.55 11.76
N GLY A 65 8.77 -6.87 11.81
CA GLY A 65 7.75 -7.89 11.67
C GLY A 65 7.92 -8.79 10.44
N LEU A 66 6.87 -9.56 10.11
CA LEU A 66 6.87 -10.49 8.98
C LEU A 66 6.83 -9.69 7.66
N ARG A 67 7.89 -9.76 6.84
CA ARG A 67 7.92 -9.14 5.51
C ARG A 67 7.80 -10.21 4.44
N VAL A 68 6.93 -9.94 3.47
CA VAL A 68 6.62 -10.84 2.36
C VAL A 68 7.16 -10.21 1.07
N THR A 69 8.30 -10.69 0.59
CA THR A 69 9.02 -10.12 -0.56
C THR A 69 9.48 -11.22 -1.50
N GLU A 70 9.54 -10.92 -2.80
CA GLU A 70 10.20 -11.78 -3.78
C GLU A 70 11.72 -11.65 -3.58
N TYR A 71 12.29 -12.48 -2.72
CA TYR A 71 13.74 -12.67 -2.70
C TYR A 71 14.07 -13.72 -3.77
N GLN A 72 14.63 -13.29 -4.89
CA GLN A 72 15.48 -14.20 -5.67
C GLN A 72 16.79 -14.34 -4.87
N PRO A 73 17.26 -15.55 -4.55
CA PRO A 73 18.61 -15.69 -4.03
C PRO A 73 19.56 -15.15 -5.10
N ASP A 74 20.36 -14.15 -4.73
CA ASP A 74 21.47 -13.69 -5.57
C ASP A 74 22.33 -14.92 -5.89
N GLU A 75 22.55 -15.18 -7.19
CA GLU A 75 23.53 -16.16 -7.69
C GLU A 75 24.96 -15.74 -7.31
#